data_AF-A0A416A7A8-F1
#
_entry.id   AF-A0A416A7A8-F1
#
_cell.length_a   1.000
_cell.length_b   1.000
_cell.length_c   1.000
_cell.angle_alpha   90.00
_cell.angle_beta   90.00
_cell.angle_gamma   90.00
#
_symmetry.space_group_name_H-M   'P 1'
#
loop_
_entity.id
_entity.type
_entity.pdbx_description
1 polymer ?
#
loop_
_entity_poly.entity_id
_entity_poly.type
_entity_poly.pdbx_seq_one_letter_code
_entity_poly.pdbx_strand_id
1 'polypeptide(L)'
;MKQDITSARPGGGFYNLDSNYYRCTQNSKTGYGASLNICKVESIEKNRFEEEKTSCIMPDSKYKYGLHTLDYKDGICVVDGLKYIYSPMLKIKRKLSFFK
;
A
#
# COMPACT_ATOMS: atom_id res chain seq x y z
N MET A 1 0.10 13.20 -15.89
CA MET A 1 -0.31 12.44 -14.69
C MET A 1 -0.11 10.95 -14.98
N LYS A 2 0.46 10.16 -14.06
CA LYS A 2 0.68 8.72 -14.26
C LYS A 2 -0.66 7.96 -14.23
N GLN A 3 -0.88 7.02 -15.15
CA GLN A 3 -2.16 6.30 -15.32
C GLN A 3 -2.04 4.77 -15.28
N ASP A 4 -0.86 4.23 -14.94
CA ASP A 4 -0.67 2.78 -14.83
C ASP A 4 -1.41 2.21 -13.61
N ILE A 5 -2.25 1.18 -13.82
CA ILE A 5 -3.01 0.49 -12.77
C ILE A 5 -2.13 -0.14 -11.69
N THR A 6 -0.84 -0.37 -11.99
CA THR A 6 0.09 -1.00 -11.06
C THR A 6 0.94 -0.02 -10.25
N SER A 7 0.95 1.27 -10.62
CA SER A 7 1.89 2.23 -10.01
C SER A 7 1.38 3.68 -9.89
N ALA A 8 0.27 4.05 -10.53
CA ALA A 8 -0.29 5.40 -10.43
C ALA A 8 -0.79 5.72 -9.02
N ARG A 9 -1.38 4.74 -8.33
CA ARG A 9 -1.92 4.93 -6.99
C ARG A 9 -0.82 4.83 -5.93
N PRO A 10 -0.67 5.84 -5.04
CA PRO A 10 0.26 5.75 -3.93
C PRO A 10 -0.09 4.60 -2.99
N GLY A 11 0.93 3.86 -2.56
CA GLY A 11 0.85 2.83 -1.52
C GLY A 11 1.58 3.28 -0.26
N GLY A 12 1.64 4.58 0.02
CA GLY A 12 2.43 5.18 1.11
C GLY A 12 3.12 6.46 0.69
N GLY A 13 3.96 7.00 1.58
CA GLY A 13 4.84 8.13 1.30
C GLY A 13 6.07 7.73 0.46
N PHE A 14 6.81 8.75 0.03
CA PHE A 14 8.20 8.55 -0.39
C PHE A 14 9.07 8.33 0.84
N TYR A 15 10.07 7.47 0.73
CA TYR A 15 11.01 7.21 1.81
C TYR A 15 12.44 7.05 1.28
N ASN A 16 13.40 7.33 2.14
CA ASN A 16 14.82 7.18 1.86
C ASN A 16 15.33 5.85 2.42
N LEU A 17 16.11 5.13 1.63
CA LEU A 17 16.84 3.94 2.05
C LEU A 17 18.19 3.92 1.33
N ASP A 18 19.29 3.82 2.07
CA ASP A 18 20.65 3.73 1.54
C ASP A 18 20.97 4.77 0.44
N SER A 19 20.68 6.05 0.73
CA SER A 19 20.85 7.21 -0.18
C SER A 19 19.95 7.22 -1.44
N ASN A 20 19.01 6.28 -1.56
CA ASN A 20 18.06 6.24 -2.66
C ASN A 20 16.65 6.63 -2.18
N TYR A 21 15.88 7.25 -3.07
CA TYR A 21 14.47 7.55 -2.85
C TYR A 21 13.61 6.44 -3.44
N TYR A 22 12.64 5.99 -2.66
CA TYR A 22 11.67 4.99 -3.07
C TYR A 22 10.26 5.50 -2.84
N ARG A 23 9.33 4.94 -3.61
CA ARG A 23 7.90 5.13 -3.48
C ARG A 23 7.20 3.80 -3.52
N CYS A 24 6.35 3.56 -2.54
CA CYS A 24 5.45 2.43 -2.56
C CYS A 24 4.19 2.76 -3.37
N THR A 25 3.72 1.81 -4.17
CA THR A 25 2.56 1.99 -5.05
C THR A 25 1.60 0.81 -4.95
N GLN A 26 0.30 1.06 -5.10
CA GLN A 26 -0.69 -0.02 -5.05
C GLN A 26 -0.77 -0.71 -6.41
N ASN A 27 -0.43 -2.00 -6.44
CA ASN A 27 -0.66 -2.84 -7.60
C ASN A 27 -2.12 -3.28 -7.61
N SER A 28 -2.92 -2.62 -8.44
CA SER A 28 -4.37 -2.87 -8.53
C SER A 28 -4.77 -3.80 -9.68
N LYS A 29 -3.82 -4.53 -10.28
CA LYS A 29 -4.05 -5.35 -11.48
C LYS A 29 -5.11 -6.45 -11.29
N THR A 30 -5.12 -7.11 -10.13
CA THR A 30 -6.05 -8.22 -9.82
C THR A 30 -7.16 -7.81 -8.85
N GLY A 31 -7.16 -6.57 -8.40
CA GLY A 31 -8.07 -6.03 -7.39
C GLY A 31 -7.45 -4.82 -6.71
N TYR A 32 -8.29 -3.92 -6.17
CA TYR A 32 -7.82 -2.71 -5.51
C TYR A 32 -6.85 -3.03 -4.36
N GLY A 33 -5.59 -2.59 -4.50
CA GLY A 33 -4.53 -2.84 -3.52
C GLY A 33 -4.23 -4.33 -3.30
N ALA A 34 -4.27 -5.14 -4.37
CA ALA A 34 -3.98 -6.57 -4.29
C ALA A 34 -2.55 -6.87 -3.83
N SER A 35 -1.60 -5.99 -4.12
CA SER A 35 -0.21 -6.04 -3.65
C SER A 35 0.41 -4.64 -3.68
N LEU A 36 1.64 -4.51 -3.19
CA LEU A 36 2.40 -3.26 -3.24
C LEU A 36 3.62 -3.42 -4.15
N ASN A 37 3.86 -2.44 -5.01
CA ASN A 37 5.09 -2.35 -5.78
C ASN A 37 6.02 -1.33 -5.12
N ILE A 38 7.31 -1.65 -5.04
CA ILE A 38 8.36 -0.70 -4.66
C ILE A 38 8.95 -0.13 -5.94
N CYS A 39 8.93 1.19 -6.05
CA CYS A 39 9.47 1.93 -7.17
C CYS A 39 10.64 2.78 -6.69
N LYS A 40 11.82 2.60 -7.28
CA LYS A 40 12.98 3.47 -7.06
C LYS A 40 12.80 4.71 -7.92
N VAL A 41 12.96 5.89 -7.33
CA VAL A 41 12.90 7.15 -8.06
C VAL A 41 14.21 7.34 -8.80
N GLU A 42 14.14 7.50 -10.11
CA GLU A 42 15.30 7.70 -10.97
C GLU A 42 15.53 9.18 -11.28
N SER A 43 14.47 9.96 -11.47
CA SER A 43 14.58 11.41 -11.69
C SER A 43 13.34 12.19 -11.23
N ILE A 44 13.58 13.38 -10.69
CA ILE A 44 12.57 14.39 -10.38
C ILE A 44 13.01 15.71 -11.01
N GLU A 45 12.33 16.11 -12.08
CA GLU A 45 12.52 17.39 -12.75
C GLU A 45 11.20 18.17 -12.78
N LYS A 46 11.24 19.46 -13.12
CA LYS A 46 10.07 20.35 -13.08
C LYS A 46 8.83 19.77 -13.77
N ASN A 47 9.00 19.07 -14.88
CA ASN A 47 7.91 18.53 -15.70
C ASN A 47 8.03 17.01 -15.95
N ARG A 48 8.93 16.32 -15.25
CA ARG A 48 9.23 14.90 -15.51
C ARG A 48 9.49 14.18 -14.19
N PHE A 49 8.84 13.04 -14.02
CA PHE A 49 9.03 12.15 -12.89
C PHE A 49 9.21 10.75 -13.42
N GLU A 50 10.33 10.12 -13.10
CA GLU A 50 10.65 8.76 -13.52
C GLU A 50 11.00 7.89 -12.33
N GLU A 51 10.52 6.66 -12.40
CA GLU A 51 10.78 5.65 -11.40
C GLU A 51 10.78 4.27 -12.06
N GLU A 52 11.57 3.37 -11.50
CA GLU A 52 11.65 1.99 -11.92
C GLU A 52 11.05 1.08 -10.84
N LYS A 53 10.17 0.17 -11.23
CA LYS A 53 9.66 -0.85 -10.30
C LYS A 53 10.78 -1.87 -10.00
N THR A 54 11.25 -1.88 -8.75
CA THR A 54 12.35 -2.76 -8.32
C THR A 54 11.85 -4.07 -7.71
N SER A 55 10.70 -4.05 -7.03
CA SER A 55 10.15 -5.24 -6.39
C SER A 55 8.64 -5.16 -6.18
N CYS A 56 8.04 -6.29 -5.84
CA CYS A 56 6.61 -6.42 -5.51
C CYS A 56 6.48 -7.18 -4.19
N ILE A 57 5.73 -6.60 -3.25
CA ILE A 57 5.41 -7.18 -1.95
C ILE A 57 4.02 -7.80 -2.07
N MET A 58 3.98 -9.12 -1.95
CA MET A 58 2.76 -9.91 -2.00
C MET A 58 2.11 -10.00 -0.61
N PRO A 59 0.78 -10.04 -0.52
CA PRO A 59 0.10 -10.35 0.73
C PRO A 59 0.49 -11.74 1.26
N ASP A 60 0.59 -11.86 2.58
CA ASP A 60 0.82 -13.13 3.26
C ASP A 60 -0.51 -13.88 3.57
N SER A 61 -0.42 -15.03 4.23
CA SER A 61 -1.60 -15.83 4.59
C SER A 61 -2.55 -15.12 5.56
N LYS A 62 -2.05 -14.20 6.40
CA LYS A 62 -2.82 -13.46 7.40
C LYS A 62 -3.60 -12.30 6.77
N TYR A 63 -3.06 -11.70 5.72
CA TYR A 63 -3.61 -10.55 4.99
C TYR A 63 -3.82 -10.87 3.50
N LYS A 64 -4.27 -12.10 3.21
CA LYS A 64 -4.36 -12.68 1.86
C LYS A 64 -5.18 -11.90 0.82
N TYR A 65 -5.92 -10.88 1.21
CA TYR A 65 -6.80 -10.13 0.32
C TYR A 65 -6.17 -8.85 -0.21
N GLY A 66 -5.00 -8.44 0.29
CA GLY A 66 -4.28 -7.30 -0.27
C GLY A 66 -3.41 -6.57 0.74
N LEU A 67 -2.59 -5.66 0.22
CA LEU A 67 -1.76 -4.73 0.98
C LEU A 67 -2.01 -3.33 0.42
N HIS A 68 -2.38 -2.39 1.28
CA HIS A 68 -2.87 -1.07 0.86
C HIS A 68 -1.87 0.04 1.09
N THR A 69 -1.00 -0.10 2.08
CA THR A 69 0.01 0.91 2.42
C THR A 69 1.26 0.25 2.97
N LEU A 70 2.42 0.76 2.60
CA LEU A 70 3.70 0.60 3.27
C LEU A 70 4.28 1.99 3.47
N ASP A 71 4.58 2.33 4.71
CA ASP A 71 5.27 3.56 5.05
C ASP A 71 6.51 3.23 5.88
N TYR A 72 7.56 4.02 5.68
CA TYR A 72 8.84 3.82 6.36
C TYR A 72 9.37 5.16 6.87
N LYS A 73 9.61 5.21 8.18
CA LYS A 73 10.14 6.40 8.84
C LYS A 73 10.93 6.00 10.08
N ASP A 74 12.11 6.61 10.26
CA ASP A 74 12.95 6.48 11.45
C ASP A 74 13.21 5.01 11.88
N GLY A 75 13.47 4.14 10.89
CA GLY A 75 13.71 2.70 11.13
C GLY A 75 12.45 1.86 11.35
N ILE A 76 11.27 2.48 11.35
CA ILE A 76 9.98 1.80 11.54
C ILE A 76 9.31 1.63 10.18
N CYS A 77 8.96 0.38 9.85
CA CYS A 77 8.15 0.05 8.69
C CYS A 77 6.74 -0.35 9.15
N VAL A 78 5.73 0.32 8.61
CA VAL A 78 4.31 0.03 8.87
C VAL A 78 3.67 -0.43 7.57
N VAL A 79 3.01 -1.60 7.63
CA VAL A 79 2.30 -2.17 6.48
C VAL A 79 0.83 -2.40 6.86
N ASP A 80 -0.07 -1.85 6.06
CA ASP A 80 -1.51 -2.08 6.18
C ASP A 80 -1.97 -3.21 5.24
N GLY A 81 -2.54 -4.25 5.84
CA GLY A 81 -2.98 -5.46 5.16
C GLY A 81 -4.48 -5.68 5.28
N LEU A 82 -5.11 -6.09 4.17
CA LEU A 82 -6.53 -6.36 4.10
C LEU A 82 -6.85 -7.80 4.53
N LYS A 83 -7.75 -7.93 5.50
CA LYS A 83 -8.38 -9.22 5.84
C LYS A 83 -9.87 -9.09 6.13
N TYR A 84 -10.62 -10.12 5.76
CA TYR A 84 -12.02 -10.24 6.15
C TYR A 84 -12.15 -11.11 7.39
N ILE A 85 -12.76 -10.56 8.45
CA ILE A 85 -13.08 -11.30 9.67
C ILE A 85 -14.59 -11.54 9.70
N TYR A 86 -14.98 -12.81 9.74
CA TYR A 86 -16.37 -13.19 9.94
C TYR A 86 -16.68 -13.27 11.44
N SER A 87 -17.31 -12.22 11.98
CA SER A 87 -17.75 -12.20 13.39
C SER A 87 -19.16 -11.59 13.52
N PRO A 88 -20.23 -12.41 13.34
CA PRO A 88 -21.61 -11.95 13.41
C PRO A 88 -21.97 -11.30 14.76
N MET A 89 -21.53 -11.89 15.88
CA MET A 89 -21.83 -11.35 17.21
C MET A 89 -21.21 -9.96 17.42
N LEU A 90 -20.00 -9.70 16.92
CA LEU A 90 -19.36 -8.39 17.02
C LEU A 90 -20.14 -7.34 16.23
N LYS A 91 -20.67 -7.70 15.06
CA LYS A 91 -21.53 -6.82 14.25
C LYS A 91 -22.83 -6.46 14.99
N ILE A 92 -23.49 -7.45 15.59
CA ILE A 92 -24.71 -7.22 16.39
C ILE A 92 -24.42 -6.31 17.58
N LYS A 93 -23.36 -6.60 18.35
CA LYS A 93 -22.95 -5.77 19.51
C LYS A 93 -22.66 -4.32 19.12
N ARG A 94 -21.89 -4.08 18.05
CA ARG A 94 -21.60 -2.71 17.55
C ARG A 94 -22.87 -1.96 17.17
N LYS A 95 -23.80 -2.63 16.48
CA LYS A 95 -25.07 -2.03 16.06
C LYS A 95 -25.93 -1.65 17.27
N LEU A 96 -26.02 -2.51 18.29
CA LEU A 96 -26.74 -2.22 19.53
C LEU A 96 -26.09 -1.11 20.35
N SER A 97 -24.76 -0.99 20.36
CA SER A 97 -24.06 0.09 21.08
C SER A 97 -24.32 1.50 20.51
N PHE A 98 -24.72 1.60 19.24
CA PHE A 98 -25.06 2.87 18.59
C PHE A 98 -26.46 3.39 18.97
N PHE A 99 -27.31 2.55 19.58
CA PHE A 99 -28.67 2.91 20.02
C PHE A 99 -28.74 3.27 21.51
N LYS A 100 -27.60 3.41 22.18
CA LYS A 100 -27.49 3.77 23.59
C LYS A 100 -26.84 5.14 23.70
#